data_AF-A0AAX2CDH5-F1
#
_entry.id   AF-A0AAX2CDH5-F1
#
_cell.length_a   1.000
_cell.length_b   1.000
_cell.length_c   1.000
_cell.angle_alpha   90.00
_cell.angle_beta   90.00
_cell.angle_gamma   90.00
#
_symmetry.space_group_name_H-M   'P 1'
#
loop_
_entity.id
_entity.type
_entity.pdbx_description
1 polymer ?
#
loop_
_entity_poly.entity_id
_entity_poly.type
_entity_poly.pdbx_seq_one_letter_code
_entity_poly.pdbx_strand_id
1 'polypeptide(L)'
;MQEKTKGIETLPTFLDKLDPQLKDIYTVVGNNAELLSWIPCYCGCGENVGHKSNKNCFIKEIKQNGEVVWDSHATTCVNCLEIAVKSASMQQNGKSPLEIRNYIDNTYKEGYAKPTPTPMPKA
;
A
#
# COMPACT_ATOMS: atom_id res chain seq x y z
N MET A 1 -7.17 -13.20 0.87
CA MET A 1 -6.89 -14.02 2.08
C MET A 1 -6.11 -13.14 3.04
N GLN A 2 -6.25 -13.35 4.35
CA GLN A 2 -5.50 -12.58 5.35
C GLN A 2 -4.62 -13.50 6.18
N GLU A 3 -3.42 -13.03 6.51
CA GLU A 3 -2.46 -13.78 7.31
C GLU A 3 -1.78 -12.86 8.32
N LYS A 4 -1.65 -13.33 9.57
CA LYS A 4 -1.04 -12.57 10.65
C LYS A 4 0.41 -13.01 10.87
N THR A 5 1.34 -12.07 10.93
CA THR A 5 2.74 -12.32 11.24
C THR A 5 3.20 -11.53 12.47
N LYS A 6 4.42 -11.82 12.96
CA LYS A 6 4.99 -11.19 14.15
C LYS A 6 5.31 -9.70 13.97
N GLY A 7 5.42 -9.22 12.74
CA GLY A 7 5.83 -7.84 12.45
C GLY A 7 6.09 -7.61 10.96
N ILE A 8 6.47 -6.38 10.63
CA ILE A 8 6.82 -5.94 9.25
C ILE A 8 7.96 -6.78 8.65
N GLU A 9 8.94 -7.19 9.47
CA GLU A 9 10.09 -8.00 9.06
C GLU A 9 9.74 -9.48 8.78
N THR A 10 8.54 -9.93 9.17
CA THR A 10 8.08 -11.30 8.91
C THR A 10 6.97 -11.26 7.89
N LEU A 11 7.29 -11.61 6.64
CA LEU A 11 6.33 -11.67 5.55
C LEU A 11 5.39 -12.89 5.68
N PRO A 12 4.16 -12.80 5.12
CA PRO A 12 3.19 -13.88 5.16
C PRO A 12 3.54 -15.03 4.20
N THR A 13 3.25 -16.26 4.62
CA THR A 13 3.52 -17.51 3.88
C THR A 13 2.75 -17.63 2.57
N PHE A 14 1.65 -16.89 2.40
CA PHE A 14 0.96 -16.85 1.11
C PHE A 14 1.82 -16.33 -0.05
N LEU A 15 2.93 -15.64 0.24
CA LEU A 15 3.89 -15.20 -0.76
C LEU A 15 4.86 -16.30 -1.18
N ASP A 16 4.94 -17.42 -0.46
CA ASP A 16 6.02 -18.40 -0.64
C ASP A 16 6.08 -19.03 -2.03
N LYS A 17 4.93 -19.15 -2.68
CA LYS A 17 4.78 -19.75 -4.02
C LYS A 17 4.51 -18.72 -5.11
N LEU A 18 4.58 -17.43 -4.78
CA LEU A 18 4.34 -16.34 -5.73
C LEU A 18 5.65 -15.82 -6.30
N ASP A 19 5.54 -14.94 -7.30
CA ASP A 19 6.70 -14.27 -7.89
C ASP A 19 7.57 -13.62 -6.80
N PRO A 20 8.90 -13.86 -6.79
CA PRO A 20 9.81 -13.22 -5.85
C PRO A 20 9.65 -11.69 -5.76
N GLN A 21 9.32 -11.02 -6.87
CA GLN A 21 9.06 -9.59 -6.90
C GLN A 21 7.92 -9.17 -5.96
N LEU A 22 6.91 -10.03 -5.77
CA LEU A 22 5.83 -9.74 -4.82
C LEU A 22 6.34 -9.74 -3.37
N LYS A 23 7.31 -10.58 -3.02
CA LYS A 23 7.95 -10.53 -1.69
C LYS A 23 8.69 -9.20 -1.48
N ASP A 24 9.39 -8.73 -2.50
CA ASP A 24 10.08 -7.43 -2.45
C ASP A 24 9.09 -6.27 -2.28
N ILE A 25 7.98 -6.28 -3.04
CA ILE A 25 6.96 -5.23 -2.93
C ILE A 25 6.29 -5.25 -1.55
N TYR A 26 5.96 -6.43 -1.00
CA TYR A 26 5.39 -6.53 0.34
C TYR A 26 6.39 -6.05 1.42
N THR A 27 7.69 -6.29 1.24
CA THR A 27 8.74 -5.73 2.09
C THR A 27 8.77 -4.20 2.01
N VAL A 28 8.73 -3.64 0.80
CA VAL A 28 8.66 -2.19 0.57
C VAL A 28 7.43 -1.61 1.26
N VAL A 29 6.27 -2.25 1.13
CA VAL A 29 5.02 -1.79 1.75
C VAL A 29 5.11 -1.82 3.27
N GLY A 30 5.67 -2.88 3.85
CA GLY A 30 5.92 -2.95 5.29
C GLY A 30 6.77 -1.76 5.77
N ASN A 31 7.90 -1.52 5.11
CA ASN A 31 8.85 -0.46 5.48
C ASN A 31 8.32 0.96 5.22
N ASN A 32 7.31 1.13 4.38
CA ASN A 32 6.73 2.43 4.02
C ASN A 32 5.26 2.54 4.46
N ALA A 33 4.81 1.71 5.41
CA ALA A 33 3.40 1.63 5.79
C ALA A 33 2.84 2.98 6.30
N GLU A 34 3.64 3.80 6.96
CA GLU A 34 3.24 5.15 7.38
C GLU A 34 2.96 6.05 6.18
N LEU A 35 3.91 6.17 5.25
CA LEU A 35 3.72 6.94 4.01
C LEU A 35 2.47 6.46 3.28
N LEU A 36 2.36 5.16 3.04
CA LEU A 36 1.30 4.56 2.23
C LEU A 36 -0.09 4.68 2.88
N SER A 37 -0.17 5.04 4.17
CA SER A 37 -1.43 5.38 4.82
C SER A 37 -2.02 6.71 4.35
N TRP A 38 -1.18 7.58 3.77
CA TRP A 38 -1.57 8.86 3.19
C TRP A 38 -1.78 8.83 1.67
N ILE A 39 -1.42 7.73 1.03
CA ILE A 39 -1.48 7.57 -0.43
C ILE A 39 -2.76 6.82 -0.82
N PRO A 40 -3.62 7.38 -1.69
CA PRO A 40 -4.80 6.67 -2.16
C PRO A 40 -4.48 5.59 -3.19
N CYS A 41 -5.40 4.66 -3.36
CA CYS A 41 -5.41 3.73 -4.49
C CYS A 41 -6.58 4.04 -5.42
N TYR A 42 -6.38 3.85 -6.72
CA TYR A 42 -7.34 4.17 -7.79
C TYR A 42 -7.82 2.91 -8.55
N CYS A 43 -7.78 1.74 -7.91
CA CYS A 43 -8.16 0.47 -8.54
C CYS A 43 -9.66 0.15 -8.50
N GLY A 44 -10.47 0.93 -7.78
CA GLY A 44 -11.92 0.73 -7.67
C GLY A 44 -12.37 -0.25 -6.57
N CYS A 45 -11.45 -0.95 -5.91
CA CYS A 45 -11.78 -1.87 -4.81
C CYS A 45 -12.00 -1.15 -3.46
N GLY A 46 -11.77 0.17 -3.39
CA GLY A 46 -11.79 0.94 -2.14
C GLY A 46 -13.05 0.81 -1.31
N GLU A 47 -14.22 1.14 -1.89
CA GLU A 47 -15.49 1.09 -1.16
C GLU A 47 -15.99 -0.36 -0.96
N ASN A 48 -15.82 -1.21 -1.98
CA ASN A 48 -16.34 -2.58 -1.97
C ASN A 48 -15.59 -3.51 -0.99
N VAL A 49 -14.28 -3.34 -0.84
CA VAL A 49 -13.44 -4.12 0.08
C VAL A 49 -13.21 -3.36 1.41
N GLY A 50 -13.42 -2.04 1.40
CA GLY A 50 -13.24 -1.18 2.57
C GLY A 50 -11.81 -0.63 2.73
N HIS A 51 -10.96 -0.70 1.70
CA HIS A 51 -9.61 -0.12 1.75
C HIS A 51 -9.67 1.41 1.89
N LYS A 52 -8.89 1.94 2.84
CA LYS A 52 -8.83 3.39 3.13
C LYS A 52 -7.66 4.10 2.48
N SER A 53 -6.66 3.36 2.04
CA SER A 53 -5.41 3.86 1.47
C SER A 53 -4.73 2.75 0.66
N ASN A 54 -3.65 3.07 -0.06
CA ASN A 54 -2.80 2.09 -0.72
C ASN A 54 -2.20 1.08 0.27
N LYS A 55 -1.83 1.50 1.49
CA LYS A 55 -1.44 0.59 2.58
C LYS A 55 -2.47 -0.52 2.78
N ASN A 56 -3.77 -0.17 2.82
CA ASN A 56 -4.82 -1.14 3.13
C ASN A 56 -5.00 -2.22 2.06
N CYS A 57 -4.47 -2.03 0.85
CA CYS A 57 -4.45 -3.09 -0.16
C CYS A 57 -3.55 -4.28 0.23
N PHE A 58 -2.57 -4.04 1.12
CA PHE A 58 -1.56 -5.01 1.54
C PHE A 58 -1.62 -5.34 3.03
N ILE A 59 -1.98 -4.37 3.86
CA ILE A 59 -1.97 -4.46 5.32
C ILE A 59 -3.34 -4.01 5.82
N LYS A 60 -4.13 -4.97 6.30
CA LYS A 60 -5.40 -4.67 6.96
C LYS A 60 -5.18 -3.92 8.26
N GLU A 61 -4.20 -4.37 9.06
CA GLU A 61 -3.96 -3.83 10.39
C GLU A 61 -2.49 -4.03 10.81
N ILE A 62 -1.94 -3.04 11.51
CA ILE A 62 -0.74 -3.21 12.33
C ILE A 62 -1.20 -3.03 13.77
N LYS A 63 -1.09 -4.07 14.58
CA LYS A 63 -1.58 -4.07 15.95
C LYS A 63 -0.65 -3.31 16.88
N GLN A 64 -1.16 -2.94 18.05
CA GLN A 64 -0.38 -2.25 19.09
C GLN A 64 0.83 -3.07 19.58
N ASN A 65 0.77 -4.40 19.52
CA ASN A 65 1.87 -5.29 19.89
C ASN A 65 2.87 -5.53 18.73
N GLY A 66 2.71 -4.84 17.60
CA GLY A 66 3.57 -4.97 16.42
C GLY A 66 3.18 -6.07 15.44
N GLU A 67 2.23 -6.97 15.77
CA GLU A 67 1.75 -7.98 14.82
C GLU A 67 1.11 -7.31 13.60
N VAL A 68 1.33 -7.87 12.41
CA VAL A 68 0.77 -7.35 11.15
C VAL A 68 -0.23 -8.34 10.59
N VAL A 69 -1.41 -7.85 10.21
CA VAL A 69 -2.41 -8.61 9.44
C VAL A 69 -2.28 -8.19 7.98
N TRP A 70 -1.63 -9.03 7.19
CA TRP A 70 -1.43 -8.85 5.76
C TRP A 70 -2.67 -9.30 4.98
N ASP A 71 -2.91 -8.64 3.85
CA ASP A 71 -3.93 -9.02 2.89
C ASP A 71 -3.27 -9.43 1.56
N SER A 72 -3.66 -10.58 1.04
CA SER A 72 -3.19 -11.09 -0.25
C SER A 72 -3.84 -10.38 -1.44
N HIS A 73 -4.83 -9.51 -1.23
CA HIS A 73 -5.57 -8.87 -2.30
C HIS A 73 -4.67 -8.09 -3.29
N ALA A 74 -3.63 -7.42 -2.79
CA ALA A 74 -2.73 -6.66 -3.66
C ALA A 74 -1.92 -7.53 -4.63
N THR A 75 -1.74 -8.84 -4.38
CA THR A 75 -0.93 -9.71 -5.25
C THR A 75 -1.49 -9.85 -6.66
N THR A 76 -2.75 -9.48 -6.88
CA THR A 76 -3.43 -9.56 -8.18
C THR A 76 -3.80 -8.19 -8.77
N CYS A 77 -3.37 -7.08 -8.15
CA CYS A 77 -3.75 -5.74 -8.58
C CYS A 77 -2.53 -4.88 -8.92
N VAL A 78 -2.21 -4.78 -10.22
CA VAL A 78 -1.06 -4.00 -10.74
C VAL A 78 -1.06 -2.55 -10.22
N ASN A 79 -2.21 -1.88 -10.21
CA ASN A 79 -2.31 -0.50 -9.74
C ASN A 79 -1.92 -0.35 -8.24
N CYS A 80 -2.30 -1.31 -7.39
CA CYS A 80 -1.89 -1.31 -5.99
C CYS A 80 -0.37 -1.41 -5.85
N LEU A 81 0.25 -2.31 -6.64
CA LEU A 81 1.69 -2.56 -6.65
C LEU A 81 2.48 -1.35 -7.16
N GLU A 82 2.08 -0.77 -8.29
CA GLU A 82 2.76 0.37 -8.91
C GLU A 82 2.71 1.62 -8.02
N ILE A 83 1.55 1.94 -7.46
CA ILE A 83 1.42 3.09 -6.54
C ILE A 83 2.33 2.92 -5.32
N ALA A 84 2.40 1.71 -4.75
CA ALA A 84 3.24 1.42 -3.58
C ALA A 84 4.73 1.63 -3.89
N VAL A 85 5.22 0.99 -4.96
CA VAL A 85 6.63 1.07 -5.38
C VAL A 85 6.99 2.50 -5.78
N LYS A 86 6.14 3.18 -6.54
CA LYS A 86 6.38 4.56 -6.97
C LYS A 86 6.46 5.51 -5.79
N SER A 87 5.54 5.39 -4.84
CA SER A 87 5.51 6.24 -3.64
C SER A 87 6.75 6.04 -2.78
N ALA A 88 7.13 4.79 -2.52
CA ALA A 88 8.34 4.47 -1.77
C ALA A 88 9.61 4.98 -2.47
N SER A 89 9.71 4.80 -3.79
CA SER A 89 10.82 5.33 -4.58
C SER A 89 10.91 6.85 -4.51
N MET A 90 9.79 7.57 -4.57
CA MET A 90 9.81 9.02 -4.43
C MET A 90 10.25 9.47 -3.03
N GLN A 91 9.83 8.76 -1.97
CA GLN A 91 10.28 9.05 -0.61
C GLN A 91 11.78 8.83 -0.44
N GLN A 92 12.32 7.76 -1.01
CA GLN A 92 13.77 7.51 -1.04
C GLN A 92 14.54 8.62 -1.77
N ASN A 93 13.91 9.27 -2.75
CA ASN A 93 14.46 10.44 -3.45
C ASN A 93 14.20 11.78 -2.71
N GLY A 94 13.83 11.73 -1.43
CA GLY A 94 13.71 12.91 -0.57
C GLY A 94 12.40 13.69 -0.71
N LYS A 95 11.40 13.14 -1.40
CA LYS A 95 10.08 13.80 -1.52
C LYS A 95 9.29 13.68 -0.23
N SER A 96 8.62 14.76 0.15
CA SER A 96 7.70 14.77 1.29
C SER A 96 6.43 13.95 0.99
N PRO A 97 5.73 13.44 2.02
CA PRO A 97 4.44 12.76 1.83
C PRO A 97 3.42 13.59 1.04
N LEU A 98 3.40 14.91 1.24
CA LEU A 98 2.50 15.82 0.52
C LEU A 98 2.85 15.92 -0.97
N GLU A 99 4.13 16.05 -1.32
CA GLU A 99 4.57 16.02 -2.72
C GLU A 99 4.23 14.68 -3.40
N ILE A 100 4.47 13.56 -2.71
CA ILE A 100 4.17 12.22 -3.21
C ILE A 100 2.67 12.06 -3.43
N ARG A 101 1.86 12.45 -2.43
CA ARG A 101 0.40 12.42 -2.53
C ARG A 101 -0.09 13.22 -3.73
N ASN A 102 0.36 14.46 -3.89
CA ASN A 102 -0.04 15.31 -5.02
C ASN A 102 0.39 14.72 -6.37
N TYR A 103 1.56 14.08 -6.44
CA TYR A 103 2.01 13.40 -7.66
C TYR A 103 1.10 12.21 -8.01
N ILE A 104 0.78 11.35 -7.03
CA ILE A 104 -0.10 10.20 -7.23
C ILE A 104 -1.50 10.69 -7.66
N ASP A 105 -2.07 11.66 -6.97
CA ASP A 105 -3.39 12.20 -7.33
C ASP A 105 -3.42 12.76 -8.76
N ASN A 106 -2.38 13.50 -9.17
CA ASN A 106 -2.29 14.02 -10.53
C ASN A 106 -2.06 12.94 -11.60
N THR A 107 -1.37 11.85 -11.24
CA THR A 107 -1.07 10.76 -12.18
C THR A 107 -2.33 9.91 -12.44
N TYR A 108 -3.16 9.70 -11.42
CA TYR A 108 -4.28 8.76 -11.47
C TYR A 108 -5.67 9.42 -11.49
N LYS A 109 -5.78 10.75 -11.54
CA LYS A 109 -7.08 11.46 -11.53
C LYS A 109 -7.96 11.25 -12.78
N GLU A 110 -7.39 10.87 -13.92
CA GLU A 110 -8.12 10.68 -15.18
C GLU A 110 -8.00 9.22 -15.66
N GLY A 111 -9.12 8.62 -16.06
CA GLY A 111 -9.14 7.25 -16.59
C GLY A 111 -9.12 6.13 -15.54
N TYR A 112 -9.00 6.46 -14.24
CA TYR A 112 -9.05 5.49 -13.16
C TYR A 112 -10.32 5.63 -12.29
N ALA A 113 -10.54 4.66 -11.40
CA ALA A 113 -11.65 4.69 -10.48
C ALA A 113 -11.49 5.75 -9.38
N LYS A 114 -12.58 6.05 -8.67
CA LYS A 114 -12.57 6.94 -7.51
C LYS A 114 -11.51 6.49 -6.48
N PRO A 115 -10.70 7.42 -5.92
CA PRO A 115 -9.69 7.06 -4.95
C PRO A 115 -10.29 6.51 -3.66
N THR A 116 -9.51 5.68 -2.96
CA THR A 116 -9.78 5.34 -1.55
C THR A 116 -9.89 6.63 -0.71
N PRO A 117 -10.76 6.66 0.33
CA PRO A 117 -11.01 7.85 1.16
C PRO A 117 -9.81 8.14 2.09
N THR A 118 -8.72 8.62 1.49
CA THR A 118 -7.40 8.72 2.11
C THR A 118 -7.17 10.17 2.52
N PRO A 119 -6.92 10.45 3.81
CA PRO A 119 -6.69 11.82 4.27
C PRO A 119 -5.44 12.41 3.62
N MET A 120 -5.40 13.74 3.49
CA MET A 120 -4.20 14.43 3.02
C MET A 120 -3.13 14.47 4.12
N PRO A 121 -1.84 14.25 3.80
CA PRO A 121 -0.75 14.56 4.71
C PRO A 121 -0.77 16.04 5.11
N LYS A 122 -0.34 16.34 6.33
CA LYS A 122 -0.08 17.73 6.75
C LYS A 122 1.18 18.26 6.06
N ALA A 123 1.23 19.57 5.85
CA ALA A 123 2.42 20.29 5.40
C ALA A 123 3.42 20.46 6.55
#